data_AF-A0A958JJ14-F1
#
_entry.id   AF-A0A958JJ14-F1
#
_cell.length_a   1.000
_cell.length_b   1.000
_cell.length_c   1.000
_cell.angle_alpha   90.00
_cell.angle_beta   90.00
_cell.angle_gamma   90.00
#
_symmetry.space_group_name_H-M   'P 1'
#
loop_
_entity.id
_entity.type
_entity.pdbx_description
1 polymer ?
#
loop_
_entity_poly.entity_id
_entity_poly.type
_entity_poly.pdbx_seq_one_letter_code
_entity_poly.pdbx_strand_id
1 'polypeptide(L)'
;MARHPHLVLRDTGETKTFTSTRTVITGPFLTPPRDDRQGHGQGLVASIRTAASIPDTEDEAERPEGITLEFESDPGFALKLESLERQRSGIELVNVREANDRMYATVFVPTDKVAVFLKTFERYIDEETESGAPKNKELVESINSVRRAALRSFWMDTKPFPSAAGGIWWEIWLRNEGVGTGVVEKFRSEAQRVGITVGQRLVRFPERLVLLAEASIEQWERFRNLFDLLAELRAATKVPTDFVELTPTEQARQIQSALTRITPPTEDAPAVCLLDTGVNRSHPLLEIALNEEHLLATDPGWTPADRKGHGTEMAGLALYGCLTELLDRDEPVVLSHRLESVKILPDEGGNKPEHYGAITAEAVARAEVQSPTRNRAICMAVTAEKRDEGLPTSWSAAVDQLCSGALDSNRRLMFVSAGNTPLDTRHEYPERNYLEGVEDPSHAWNVVTVGAYTER
;
A
#
# COMPACT_ATOMS: atom_id res chain seq x y z
N MET A 1 40.61 -13.85 11.75
CA MET A 1 40.23 -12.42 11.84
C MET A 1 39.88 -11.94 10.44
N ALA A 2 38.61 -11.65 10.17
CA ALA A 2 38.11 -11.30 8.84
C ALA A 2 38.81 -10.04 8.31
N ARG A 3 39.32 -10.11 7.07
CA ARG A 3 40.22 -9.13 6.44
C ARG A 3 39.49 -8.09 5.58
N HIS A 4 38.16 -8.00 5.71
CA HIS A 4 37.34 -7.01 5.02
C HIS A 4 36.43 -6.35 6.06
N PRO A 5 36.88 -5.29 6.74
CA PRO A 5 35.93 -4.37 7.36
C PRO A 5 34.98 -3.93 6.24
N HIS A 6 33.68 -4.01 6.50
CA HIS A 6 32.62 -3.57 5.60
C HIS A 6 33.06 -2.32 4.83
N LEU A 7 32.92 -2.31 3.50
CA LEU A 7 33.29 -1.18 2.64
C LEU A 7 32.50 0.06 3.07
N VAL A 8 33.06 0.84 3.99
CA VAL A 8 32.49 2.13 4.39
C VAL A 8 33.13 3.18 3.48
N LEU A 9 32.40 3.55 2.43
CA LEU A 9 32.76 4.67 1.57
C LEU A 9 32.59 5.98 2.37
N ARG A 10 33.68 6.47 2.95
CA ARG A 10 33.72 7.77 3.63
C ARG A 10 33.90 8.88 2.61
N ASP A 11 33.26 10.02 2.84
CA ASP A 11 33.45 11.26 2.05
C ASP A 11 33.11 11.11 0.55
N THR A 12 32.21 10.19 0.20
CA THR A 12 31.74 9.98 -1.19
C THR A 12 30.36 10.60 -1.48
N GLY A 13 29.73 11.22 -0.48
CA GLY A 13 28.43 11.85 -0.59
C GLY A 13 28.53 13.37 -0.70
N GLU A 14 27.62 13.97 -1.46
CA GLU A 14 27.39 15.40 -1.52
C GLU A 14 25.99 15.70 -0.94
N THR A 15 25.89 16.65 -0.02
CA THR A 15 24.59 17.07 0.53
C THR A 15 23.81 17.82 -0.53
N LYS A 16 22.66 17.29 -0.94
CA LYS A 16 21.73 17.95 -1.85
C LYS A 16 20.47 18.33 -1.09
N THR A 17 19.90 19.49 -1.42
CA THR A 17 18.56 19.88 -0.95
C THR A 17 17.50 18.91 -1.47
N PHE A 18 16.43 18.74 -0.70
CA PHE A 18 15.30 17.89 -1.06
C PHE A 18 14.88 18.12 -2.52
N THR A 19 14.83 17.04 -3.29
CA THR A 19 14.33 17.00 -4.65
C THR A 19 13.36 15.83 -4.74
N SER A 20 12.12 16.10 -5.13
CA SER A 20 11.09 15.05 -5.28
C SER A 20 11.58 13.92 -6.18
N THR A 21 11.27 12.67 -5.79
CA THR A 21 11.68 11.46 -6.52
C THR A 21 10.84 11.18 -7.77
N ARG A 22 9.79 11.97 -8.03
CA ARG A 22 9.00 11.89 -9.26
C ARG A 22 9.60 12.74 -10.37
N THR A 23 9.65 12.14 -11.56
CA THR A 23 10.12 12.71 -12.82
C THR A 23 9.75 14.19 -12.94
N VAL A 24 10.78 15.05 -12.89
CA VAL A 24 10.63 16.48 -13.22
C VAL A 24 10.15 16.53 -14.67
N ILE A 25 8.87 16.86 -14.86
CA ILE A 25 8.37 17.29 -16.17
C ILE A 25 9.21 18.52 -16.53
N THR A 26 10.05 18.38 -17.54
CA THR A 26 10.92 19.43 -18.11
C THR A 26 10.10 20.46 -18.91
N GLY A 27 9.00 20.93 -18.30
CA GLY A 27 8.18 22.04 -18.76
C GLY A 27 8.28 23.24 -17.80
N PRO A 28 7.84 24.44 -18.21
CA PRO A 28 7.76 25.58 -17.32
C PRO A 28 6.82 25.28 -16.14
N PHE A 29 7.15 25.76 -14.95
CA PHE A 29 6.25 25.67 -13.80
C PHE A 29 4.96 26.41 -14.11
N LEU A 30 3.84 25.68 -14.18
CA LEU A 30 2.54 26.22 -14.52
C LEU A 30 1.83 26.74 -13.27
N THR A 31 1.25 27.92 -13.39
CA THR A 31 0.42 28.53 -12.35
C THR A 31 -1.04 28.55 -12.80
N PRO A 32 -2.00 28.30 -11.90
CA PRO A 32 -3.42 28.53 -12.17
C PRO A 32 -3.67 29.98 -12.59
N PRO A 33 -4.59 30.24 -13.54
CA PRO A 33 -5.00 31.60 -13.84
C PRO A 33 -5.65 32.26 -12.61
N ARG A 34 -5.24 33.49 -12.30
CA ARG A 34 -5.84 34.31 -11.24
C ARG A 34 -6.48 35.56 -11.84
N ASP A 35 -7.78 35.47 -12.14
CA ASP A 35 -8.54 36.57 -12.75
C ASP A 35 -8.62 37.80 -11.83
N ASP A 36 -8.65 37.58 -10.50
CA ASP A 36 -8.58 38.62 -9.48
C ASP A 36 -7.34 38.43 -8.59
N ARG A 37 -6.21 39.01 -9.04
CA ARG A 37 -4.94 39.03 -8.29
C ARG A 37 -5.11 39.59 -6.88
N GLN A 38 -5.85 40.70 -6.73
CA GLN A 38 -5.97 41.37 -5.43
C GLN A 38 -6.82 40.52 -4.48
N GLY A 39 -7.97 40.04 -4.93
CA GLY A 39 -8.84 39.17 -4.14
C GLY A 39 -8.14 37.87 -3.72
N HIS A 40 -7.39 37.24 -4.65
CA HIS A 40 -6.59 36.04 -4.35
C HIS A 40 -5.57 36.30 -3.25
N GLY A 41 -4.72 37.32 -3.42
CA GLY A 41 -3.69 37.66 -2.44
C GLY A 41 -4.28 38.02 -1.07
N GLN A 42 -5.35 38.81 -1.04
CA GLN A 42 -6.03 39.19 0.21
C GLN A 42 -6.66 37.97 0.91
N GLY A 43 -7.23 37.04 0.14
CA GLY A 43 -7.76 35.77 0.66
C GLY A 43 -6.69 34.91 1.34
N LEU A 44 -5.49 34.83 0.77
CA LEU A 44 -4.37 34.12 1.37
C LEU A 44 -3.84 34.81 2.63
N VAL A 45 -3.78 36.15 2.64
CA VAL A 45 -3.42 36.94 3.85
C VAL A 45 -4.41 36.68 4.99
N ALA A 46 -5.71 36.72 4.70
CA ALA A 46 -6.76 36.45 5.69
C ALA A 46 -6.69 35.00 6.21
N SER A 47 -6.46 34.04 5.32
CA SER A 47 -6.30 32.62 5.65
C SER A 47 -5.10 32.38 6.57
N ILE A 48 -3.93 32.96 6.29
CA ILE A 48 -2.76 32.84 7.18
C ILE A 48 -3.01 33.50 8.52
N ARG A 49 -3.59 34.70 8.58
CA ARG A 49 -3.90 35.35 9.87
C ARG A 49 -4.84 34.51 10.72
N THR A 50 -5.83 33.87 10.09
CA THR A 50 -6.76 32.97 10.77
C THR A 50 -6.07 31.70 11.25
N ALA A 51 -5.31 31.03 10.37
CA ALA A 51 -4.61 29.80 10.69
C ALA A 51 -3.50 30.00 11.75
N ALA A 52 -2.87 31.17 11.76
CA ALA A 52 -1.81 31.54 12.70
C ALA A 52 -2.32 32.14 14.01
N SER A 53 -3.64 32.26 14.20
CA SER A 53 -4.19 32.72 15.46
C SER A 53 -3.99 31.67 16.55
N ILE A 54 -3.24 32.03 17.59
CA ILE A 54 -3.03 31.22 18.79
C ILE A 54 -3.87 31.85 19.91
N PRO A 55 -4.69 31.08 20.64
CA PRO A 55 -5.38 31.57 21.83
C PRO A 55 -4.36 32.03 22.88
N ASP A 56 -4.60 33.17 23.54
CA ASP A 56 -3.78 33.59 24.67
C ASP A 56 -3.88 32.55 25.80
N THR A 57 -2.76 31.89 26.08
CA THR A 57 -2.58 31.03 27.27
C THR A 57 -1.59 31.68 28.23
N GLU A 58 -1.89 31.58 29.53
CA GLU A 58 -1.06 32.07 30.63
C GLU A 58 0.12 31.13 30.92
N ASP A 59 0.05 29.86 30.51
CA ASP A 59 1.13 28.89 30.68
C ASP A 59 2.12 28.98 29.52
N GLU A 60 3.33 29.50 29.77
CA GLU A 60 4.39 29.57 28.77
C GLU A 60 4.78 28.19 28.22
N ALA A 61 4.62 27.11 29.00
CA ALA A 61 4.90 25.74 28.53
C ALA A 61 3.86 25.22 27.53
N GLU A 62 2.69 25.85 27.45
CA GLU A 62 1.64 25.52 26.47
C GLU A 62 1.77 26.31 25.17
N ARG A 63 2.62 27.34 25.12
CA ARG A 63 2.80 28.14 23.92
C ARG A 63 3.59 27.32 22.88
N PRO A 64 3.06 27.16 21.66
CA PRO A 64 3.75 26.41 20.63
C PRO A 64 4.98 27.20 20.13
N GLU A 65 6.06 26.48 19.83
CA GLU A 65 7.30 27.06 19.29
C GLU A 65 7.08 27.56 17.86
N GLY A 66 6.10 26.98 17.16
CA GLY A 66 5.68 27.45 15.85
C GLY A 66 4.24 27.09 15.51
N ILE A 67 3.90 27.29 14.25
CA ILE A 67 2.60 26.99 13.69
C ILE A 67 2.82 26.19 12.43
N THR A 68 2.16 25.05 12.35
CA THR A 68 2.19 24.23 11.14
C THR A 68 1.02 24.58 10.25
N LEU A 69 1.32 25.00 9.03
CA LEU A 69 0.37 25.38 7.99
C LEU A 69 0.34 24.32 6.91
N GLU A 70 -0.84 24.03 6.38
CA GLU A 70 -1.01 23.21 5.18
C GLU A 70 -1.40 24.12 4.01
N PHE A 71 -0.57 24.09 2.97
CA PHE A 71 -0.79 24.77 1.70
C PHE A 71 -1.38 23.77 0.72
N GLU A 72 -2.38 24.19 -0.04
CA GLU A 72 -3.09 23.36 -1.02
C GLU A 72 -3.01 24.01 -2.41
N SER A 73 -2.81 23.23 -3.46
CA SER A 73 -2.91 23.69 -4.85
C SER A 73 -4.31 23.54 -5.46
N ASP A 74 -4.50 24.16 -6.62
CA ASP A 74 -5.62 23.85 -7.52
C ASP A 74 -5.47 22.46 -8.15
N PRO A 75 -6.57 21.80 -8.55
CA PRO A 75 -6.53 20.52 -9.26
C PRO A 75 -5.66 20.60 -10.52
N GLY A 76 -4.75 19.65 -10.70
CA GLY A 76 -3.84 19.56 -11.84
C GLY A 76 -2.64 20.52 -11.78
N PHE A 77 -2.48 21.30 -10.70
CA PHE A 77 -1.35 22.22 -10.50
C PHE A 77 -0.47 21.81 -9.32
N ALA A 78 0.83 22.07 -9.43
CA ALA A 78 1.81 21.84 -8.38
C ALA A 78 2.02 23.09 -7.51
N LEU A 79 2.46 22.89 -6.26
CA LEU A 79 2.94 23.97 -5.39
C LEU A 79 4.40 24.31 -5.72
N LYS A 80 4.79 25.59 -5.56
CA LYS A 80 6.19 26.01 -5.66
C LYS A 80 6.95 25.68 -4.36
N LEU A 81 7.27 24.40 -4.17
CA LEU A 81 7.79 23.84 -2.92
C LEU A 81 9.07 24.53 -2.42
N GLU A 82 10.02 24.86 -3.31
CA GLU A 82 11.30 25.48 -2.92
C GLU A 82 11.11 26.88 -2.33
N SER A 83 9.97 27.52 -2.60
CA SER A 83 9.63 28.84 -2.07
C SER A 83 8.85 28.78 -0.74
N LEU A 84 8.39 27.59 -0.35
CA LEU A 84 7.74 27.31 0.94
C LEU A 84 8.75 26.98 2.04
N GLU A 85 9.92 26.42 1.70
CA GLU A 85 11.02 26.19 2.64
C GLU A 85 11.93 27.43 2.77
N ARG A 86 12.25 27.84 4.01
CA ARG A 86 13.22 28.92 4.28
C ARG A 86 14.07 28.59 5.51
N GLN A 87 15.10 27.77 5.32
CA GLN A 87 15.99 27.30 6.39
C GLN A 87 16.59 28.43 7.24
N ARG A 88 16.99 29.56 6.64
CA ARG A 88 17.53 30.73 7.38
C ARG A 88 16.54 31.36 8.35
N SER A 89 15.24 31.11 8.16
CA SER A 89 14.16 31.57 9.01
C SER A 89 13.55 30.44 9.84
N GLY A 90 14.14 29.23 9.84
CA GLY A 90 13.58 28.07 10.53
C GLY A 90 12.24 27.59 9.96
N ILE A 91 11.85 28.06 8.77
CA ILE A 91 10.64 27.60 8.08
C ILE A 91 11.01 26.33 7.33
N GLU A 92 10.38 25.22 7.70
CA GLU A 92 10.69 23.89 7.19
C GLU A 92 9.50 23.33 6.41
N LEU A 93 9.76 22.84 5.20
CA LEU A 93 8.81 21.99 4.48
C LEU A 93 8.84 20.60 5.12
N VAL A 94 7.78 20.26 5.83
CA VAL A 94 7.70 19.08 6.70
C VAL A 94 7.44 17.82 5.87
N ASN A 95 6.39 17.88 5.03
CA ASN A 95 6.00 16.81 4.11
C ASN A 95 5.22 17.37 2.92
N VAL A 96 5.10 16.56 1.87
CA VAL A 96 4.31 16.86 0.66
C VAL A 96 3.51 15.63 0.29
N ARG A 97 2.21 15.80 0.06
CA ARG A 97 1.31 14.73 -0.35
C ARG A 97 0.46 15.14 -1.55
N GLU A 98 0.06 14.18 -2.35
CA GLU A 98 -0.88 14.37 -3.46
C GLU A 98 -2.16 13.57 -3.18
N ALA A 99 -3.32 14.21 -3.35
CA ALA A 99 -4.61 13.55 -3.20
C ALA A 99 -5.66 14.26 -4.05
N ASN A 100 -6.54 13.51 -4.71
CA ASN A 100 -7.64 14.04 -5.53
C ASN A 100 -7.19 15.10 -6.55
N ASP A 101 -6.11 14.80 -7.30
CA ASP A 101 -5.52 15.70 -8.30
C ASP A 101 -4.96 17.02 -7.73
N ARG A 102 -4.78 17.11 -6.41
CA ARG A 102 -4.23 18.29 -5.72
C ARG A 102 -2.95 17.95 -4.97
N MET A 103 -2.08 18.93 -4.82
CA MET A 103 -0.87 18.86 -4.01
C MET A 103 -1.07 19.60 -2.69
N TYR A 104 -0.60 19.00 -1.61
CA TYR A 104 -0.61 19.58 -0.28
C TYR A 104 0.81 19.61 0.28
N ALA A 105 1.23 20.75 0.83
CA ALA A 105 2.50 20.92 1.49
C ALA A 105 2.28 21.34 2.95
N THR A 106 2.78 20.52 3.88
CA THR A 106 2.76 20.83 5.30
C THR A 106 4.06 21.56 5.65
N VAL A 107 3.96 22.75 6.24
CA VAL A 107 5.10 23.64 6.50
C VAL A 107 5.07 24.08 7.94
N PHE A 108 6.16 23.86 8.67
CA PHE A 108 6.35 24.39 10.00
C PHE A 108 6.90 25.81 9.90
N VAL A 109 6.28 26.75 10.63
CA VAL A 109 6.66 28.16 10.64
C VAL A 109 6.86 28.59 12.10
N PRO A 110 8.08 29.01 12.50
CA PRO A 110 8.27 29.56 13.85
C PRO A 110 7.32 30.73 14.11
N THR A 111 6.83 30.86 15.34
CA THR A 111 5.75 31.82 15.66
C THR A 111 6.12 33.27 15.29
N ASP A 112 7.40 33.65 15.44
CA ASP A 112 7.91 34.97 15.08
C ASP A 112 8.16 35.17 13.57
N LYS A 113 7.95 34.14 12.75
CA LYS A 113 8.23 34.13 11.30
C LYS A 113 7.00 34.04 10.40
N VAL A 114 5.79 33.98 10.97
CA VAL A 114 4.53 34.08 10.19
C VAL A 114 4.51 35.33 9.29
N ALA A 115 5.09 36.44 9.77
CA ALA A 115 5.21 37.68 9.01
C ALA A 115 5.98 37.54 7.69
N VAL A 116 6.80 36.50 7.52
CA VAL A 116 7.52 36.23 6.26
C VAL A 116 6.54 35.92 5.13
N PHE A 117 5.54 35.06 5.38
CA PHE A 117 4.52 34.75 4.38
C PHE A 117 3.56 35.91 4.16
N LEU A 118 3.16 36.62 5.22
CA LEU A 118 2.30 37.82 5.09
C LEU A 118 2.94 38.86 4.17
N LYS A 119 4.21 39.22 4.41
CA LYS A 119 4.97 40.13 3.53
C LYS A 119 5.12 39.57 2.12
N THR A 120 5.28 38.27 1.96
CA THR A 120 5.40 37.64 0.64
C THR A 120 4.12 37.81 -0.18
N PHE A 121 2.96 37.66 0.45
CA PHE A 121 1.65 37.82 -0.17
C PHE A 121 1.30 39.30 -0.40
N GLU A 122 1.60 40.19 0.55
CA GLU A 122 1.45 41.63 0.39
C GLU A 122 2.27 42.15 -0.80
N ARG A 123 3.52 41.69 -0.96
CA ARG A 123 4.33 42.04 -2.13
C ARG A 123 3.79 41.48 -3.44
N TYR A 124 3.11 40.33 -3.41
CA TYR A 124 2.41 39.82 -4.59
C TYR A 124 1.21 40.72 -4.95
N ILE A 125 0.54 41.34 -3.98
CA ILE A 125 -0.57 42.26 -4.23
C ILE A 125 -0.05 43.59 -4.77
N ASP A 126 0.96 44.17 -4.11
CA ASP A 126 1.33 45.58 -4.27
C ASP A 126 2.55 45.85 -5.17
N GLU A 127 3.41 44.85 -5.39
CA GLU A 127 4.68 45.03 -6.11
C GLU A 127 4.75 44.23 -7.41
N GLU A 128 5.43 44.81 -8.40
CA GLU A 128 5.79 44.15 -9.67
C GLU A 128 7.32 44.02 -9.79
N THR A 129 7.76 43.04 -10.58
CA THR A 129 9.14 42.89 -11.04
C THR A 129 9.43 43.92 -12.14
N GLU A 130 10.71 44.09 -12.49
CA GLU A 130 11.12 44.95 -13.61
C GLU A 130 10.50 44.55 -14.95
N SER A 131 10.12 43.27 -15.09
CA SER A 131 9.42 42.73 -16.25
C SER A 131 7.89 42.94 -16.23
N GLY A 132 7.34 43.63 -15.21
CA GLY A 132 5.91 43.88 -15.06
C GLY A 132 5.10 42.69 -14.55
N ALA A 133 5.75 41.63 -14.07
CA ALA A 133 5.07 40.49 -13.45
C ALA A 133 4.88 40.73 -11.94
N PRO A 134 3.81 40.23 -11.30
CA PRO A 134 3.68 40.28 -9.84
C PRO A 134 4.90 39.67 -9.13
N LYS A 135 5.37 40.29 -8.04
CA LYS A 135 6.42 39.63 -7.24
C LYS A 135 5.90 38.36 -6.59
N ASN A 136 6.77 37.36 -6.47
CA ASN A 136 6.43 36.04 -5.91
C ASN A 136 5.31 35.30 -6.68
N LYS A 137 5.03 35.68 -7.94
CA LYS A 137 3.95 35.12 -8.77
C LYS A 137 3.85 33.60 -8.68
N GLU A 138 4.94 32.89 -8.99
CA GLU A 138 4.94 31.43 -9.02
C GLU A 138 4.53 30.80 -7.69
N LEU A 139 5.00 31.35 -6.57
CA LEU A 139 4.62 30.86 -5.24
C LEU A 139 3.15 31.15 -4.96
N VAL A 140 2.74 32.42 -5.03
CA VAL A 140 1.42 32.85 -4.54
C VAL A 140 0.30 32.34 -5.44
N GLU A 141 0.52 32.29 -6.75
CA GLU A 141 -0.47 31.76 -7.68
C GLU A 141 -0.57 30.23 -7.61
N SER A 142 0.50 29.51 -7.21
CA SER A 142 0.41 28.06 -7.02
C SER A 142 -0.45 27.64 -5.82
N ILE A 143 -0.65 28.53 -4.85
CA ILE A 143 -1.42 28.27 -3.64
C ILE A 143 -2.89 28.60 -3.88
N ASN A 144 -3.77 27.62 -3.74
CA ASN A 144 -5.21 27.79 -3.70
C ASN A 144 -5.70 28.17 -2.29
N SER A 145 -5.25 27.44 -1.27
CA SER A 145 -5.69 27.66 0.11
C SER A 145 -4.56 27.46 1.12
N VAL A 146 -4.66 28.11 2.28
CA VAL A 146 -3.78 27.91 3.43
C VAL A 146 -4.64 27.69 4.65
N ARG A 147 -4.36 26.63 5.41
CA ARG A 147 -5.07 26.33 6.66
C ARG A 147 -4.10 25.86 7.74
N ARG A 148 -4.56 25.83 8.99
CA ARG A 148 -3.80 25.19 10.06
C ARG A 148 -3.75 23.69 9.80
N ALA A 149 -2.57 23.10 9.94
CA ALA A 149 -2.41 21.66 9.78
C ALA A 149 -3.26 20.92 10.83
N ALA A 150 -3.79 19.77 10.43
CA ALA A 150 -4.47 18.83 11.32
C ALA A 150 -3.65 17.54 11.41
N LEU A 151 -4.03 16.62 12.29
CA LEU A 151 -3.33 15.33 12.42
C LEU A 151 -3.23 14.57 11.08
N ARG A 152 -4.28 14.67 10.26
CA ARG A 152 -4.35 14.11 8.90
C ARG A 152 -3.33 14.71 7.92
N SER A 153 -2.87 15.94 8.16
CA SER A 153 -1.84 16.60 7.32
C SER A 153 -0.49 15.92 7.41
N PHE A 154 -0.24 15.13 8.46
CA PHE A 154 1.00 14.38 8.66
C PHE A 154 0.90 12.92 8.21
N TRP A 155 -0.27 12.46 7.75
CA TRP A 155 -0.45 11.07 7.34
C TRP A 155 0.17 10.81 5.98
N MET A 156 1.23 10.01 5.97
CA MET A 156 2.04 9.68 4.79
C MET A 156 1.98 8.19 4.43
N ASP A 157 0.95 7.49 4.91
CA ASP A 157 0.72 6.08 4.62
C ASP A 157 -0.18 5.89 3.39
N THR A 158 -0.03 4.77 2.69
CA THR A 158 -0.96 4.35 1.63
C THR A 158 -2.26 3.79 2.20
N LYS A 159 -2.23 3.33 3.46
CA LYS A 159 -3.44 2.94 4.19
C LYS A 159 -4.34 4.16 4.44
N PRO A 160 -5.67 3.99 4.50
CA PRO A 160 -6.57 5.05 4.93
C PRO A 160 -6.19 5.58 6.31
N PHE A 161 -6.37 6.88 6.53
CA PHE A 161 -6.21 7.46 7.86
C PHE A 161 -7.19 6.77 8.83
N PRO A 162 -6.73 6.31 10.01
CA PRO A 162 -7.53 5.48 10.89
C PRO A 162 -8.82 6.18 11.32
N SER A 163 -9.89 5.39 11.48
CA SER A 163 -11.18 5.83 12.03
C SER A 163 -11.53 5.12 13.34
N ALA A 164 -10.67 4.22 13.81
CA ALA A 164 -10.94 3.38 14.97
C ALA A 164 -10.96 4.22 16.26
N ALA A 165 -11.98 3.98 17.09
CA ALA A 165 -12.05 4.52 18.45
C ALA A 165 -11.01 3.88 19.39
N GLY A 166 -10.34 2.80 18.95
CA GLY A 166 -9.26 2.13 19.67
C GLY A 166 -7.88 2.67 19.30
N GLY A 167 -6.91 2.46 20.19
CA GLY A 167 -5.52 2.79 19.91
C GLY A 167 -4.93 1.86 18.85
N ILE A 168 -4.12 2.42 17.94
CA ILE A 168 -3.28 1.65 17.03
C ILE A 168 -1.82 1.93 17.33
N TRP A 169 -0.93 1.07 16.83
CA TRP A 169 0.49 1.38 16.77
C TRP A 169 0.77 2.29 15.57
N TRP A 170 1.41 3.42 15.86
CA TRP A 170 1.82 4.43 14.90
C TRP A 170 3.33 4.41 14.75
N GLU A 171 3.82 4.57 13.52
CA GLU A 171 5.19 4.99 13.27
C GLU A 171 5.23 6.51 13.23
N ILE A 172 5.90 7.09 14.22
CA ILE A 172 5.99 8.53 14.45
C ILE A 172 7.34 9.02 13.93
N TRP A 173 7.31 9.89 12.93
CA TRP A 173 8.49 10.58 12.44
C TRP A 173 8.51 11.98 13.04
N LEU A 174 9.52 12.26 13.86
CA LEU A 174 9.74 13.56 14.46
C LEU A 174 10.81 14.33 13.68
N ARG A 175 10.69 15.66 13.66
CA ARG A 175 11.70 16.58 13.13
C ARG A 175 12.96 16.50 13.99
N ASN A 176 14.14 16.50 13.36
CA ASN A 176 15.42 16.49 14.08
C ASN A 176 16.22 17.75 13.77
N GLU A 177 16.17 18.72 14.67
CA GLU A 177 16.91 19.98 14.54
C GLU A 177 18.39 19.88 14.98
N GLY A 178 18.88 18.66 15.26
CA GLY A 178 20.28 18.39 15.61
C GLY A 178 20.48 17.75 16.99
N VAL A 179 21.74 17.58 17.37
CA VAL A 179 22.12 16.92 18.64
C VAL A 179 21.83 17.85 19.82
N GLY A 180 21.12 17.35 20.83
CA GLY A 180 20.88 18.06 22.10
C GLY A 180 19.57 18.85 22.20
N THR A 181 18.67 18.72 21.21
CA THR A 181 17.38 19.45 21.16
C THR A 181 16.31 18.91 22.10
N GLY A 182 16.51 17.72 22.70
CA GLY A 182 15.58 17.13 23.66
C GLY A 182 14.23 16.73 23.08
N VAL A 183 14.09 16.66 21.74
CA VAL A 183 12.80 16.41 21.05
C VAL A 183 12.16 15.10 21.51
N VAL A 184 12.94 14.04 21.67
CA VAL A 184 12.43 12.72 22.10
C VAL A 184 11.96 12.76 23.55
N GLU A 185 12.70 13.45 24.42
CA GLU A 185 12.36 13.63 25.83
C GLU A 185 11.08 14.45 25.99
N LYS A 186 10.96 15.58 25.26
CA LYS A 186 9.73 16.37 25.18
C LYS A 186 8.56 15.52 24.71
N PHE A 187 8.74 14.77 23.62
CA PHE A 187 7.71 13.89 23.07
C PHE A 187 7.25 12.83 24.07
N ARG A 188 8.20 12.11 24.70
CA ARG A 188 7.90 11.06 25.68
C ARG A 188 7.21 11.60 26.93
N SER A 189 7.62 12.77 27.40
CA SER A 189 7.00 13.43 28.56
C SER A 189 5.53 13.78 28.29
N GLU A 190 5.24 14.40 27.14
CA GLU A 190 3.86 14.74 26.78
C GLU A 190 3.03 13.49 26.43
N ALA A 191 3.62 12.50 25.76
CA ALA A 191 2.97 11.21 25.51
C ALA A 191 2.53 10.53 26.82
N GLN A 192 3.42 10.49 27.82
CA GLN A 192 3.10 9.94 29.14
C GLN A 192 1.95 10.70 29.82
N ARG A 193 1.90 12.03 29.69
CA ARG A 193 0.81 12.85 30.27
C ARG A 193 -0.56 12.49 29.70
N VAL A 194 -0.64 12.16 28.41
CA VAL A 194 -1.90 11.80 27.74
C VAL A 194 -2.15 10.28 27.69
N GLY A 195 -1.32 9.49 28.37
CA GLY A 195 -1.46 8.02 28.46
C GLY A 195 -1.11 7.28 27.17
N ILE A 196 -0.25 7.85 26.32
CA ILE A 196 0.26 7.20 25.10
C ILE A 196 1.44 6.31 25.47
N THR A 197 1.43 5.07 24.99
CA THR A 197 2.53 4.12 25.20
C THR A 197 3.59 4.33 24.12
N VAL A 198 4.81 4.72 24.50
CA VAL A 198 5.90 4.95 23.55
C VAL A 198 6.92 3.82 23.58
N GLY A 199 7.30 3.31 22.42
CA GLY A 199 8.33 2.32 22.24
C GLY A 199 9.69 2.80 22.75
N GLN A 200 10.46 1.87 23.34
CA GLN A 200 11.76 2.19 23.93
C GLN A 200 12.84 2.49 22.87
N ARG A 201 12.74 1.86 21.70
CA ARG A 201 13.72 1.97 20.62
C ARG A 201 13.44 3.21 19.76
N LEU A 202 14.53 3.79 19.26
CA LEU A 202 14.55 4.99 18.44
C LEU A 202 15.47 4.74 17.25
N VAL A 203 15.02 5.07 16.05
CA VAL A 203 15.84 5.12 14.84
C VAL A 203 16.18 6.59 14.57
N ARG A 204 17.45 6.88 14.28
CA ARG A 204 17.93 8.26 14.07
C ARG A 204 18.46 8.43 12.66
N PHE A 205 17.90 9.41 11.96
CA PHE A 205 18.39 9.95 10.68
C PHE A 205 18.94 11.36 10.90
N PRO A 206 19.67 11.95 9.94
CA PRO A 206 20.16 13.31 10.05
C PRO A 206 19.06 14.33 10.37
N GLU A 207 17.93 14.27 9.66
CA GLU A 207 16.83 15.25 9.74
C GLU A 207 15.57 14.70 10.42
N ARG A 208 15.55 13.40 10.77
CA ARG A 208 14.37 12.73 11.32
C ARG A 208 14.71 11.77 12.46
N LEU A 209 13.75 11.60 13.35
CA LEU A 209 13.78 10.64 14.46
C LEU A 209 12.53 9.78 14.38
N VAL A 210 12.67 8.45 14.40
CA VAL A 210 11.54 7.54 14.23
C VAL A 210 11.36 6.67 15.45
N LEU A 211 10.14 6.64 15.98
CA LEU A 211 9.74 5.81 17.11
C LEU A 211 8.33 5.25 16.90
N LEU A 212 8.00 4.18 17.62
CA LEU A 212 6.65 3.63 17.62
C LEU A 212 5.88 4.11 18.85
N ALA A 213 4.59 4.39 18.70
CA ALA A 213 3.71 4.70 19.82
C ALA A 213 2.32 4.11 19.63
N GLU A 214 1.70 3.60 20.69
CA GLU A 214 0.31 3.15 20.69
C GLU A 214 -0.59 4.25 21.23
N ALA A 215 -1.54 4.70 20.41
CA ALA A 215 -2.42 5.83 20.73
C ALA A 215 -3.72 5.82 19.93
N SER A 216 -4.79 6.36 20.52
CA SER A 216 -6.01 6.72 19.79
C SER A 216 -5.92 8.15 19.21
N ILE A 217 -6.84 8.51 18.32
CA ILE A 217 -6.92 9.87 17.76
C ILE A 217 -7.20 10.89 18.86
N GLU A 218 -8.07 10.56 19.81
CA GLU A 218 -8.42 11.43 20.94
C GLU A 218 -7.20 11.70 21.84
N GLN A 219 -6.27 10.75 21.94
CA GLN A 219 -5.02 10.95 22.68
C GLN A 219 -4.08 11.91 21.94
N TRP A 220 -3.98 11.80 20.62
CA TRP A 220 -3.22 12.76 19.80
C TRP A 220 -3.80 14.17 19.85
N GLU A 221 -5.13 14.31 19.84
CA GLU A 221 -5.80 15.61 19.97
C GLU A 221 -5.55 16.28 21.33
N ARG A 222 -5.28 15.50 22.38
CA ARG A 222 -4.90 15.99 23.72
C ARG A 222 -3.40 16.25 23.88
N PHE A 223 -2.59 15.84 22.90
CA PHE A 223 -1.15 16.02 22.91
C PHE A 223 -0.82 17.49 22.61
N ARG A 224 -0.23 18.18 23.59
CA ARG A 224 0.11 19.60 23.44
C ARG A 224 1.31 19.75 22.53
N ASN A 225 1.24 20.71 21.61
CA ASN A 225 2.35 21.08 20.72
C ASN A 225 2.90 19.91 19.88
N LEU A 226 2.07 18.90 19.58
CA LEU A 226 2.44 17.75 18.76
C LEU A 226 3.04 18.17 17.41
N PHE A 227 2.42 19.15 16.77
CA PHE A 227 2.79 19.60 15.41
C PHE A 227 4.11 20.37 15.37
N ASP A 228 4.62 20.82 16.52
CA ASP A 228 5.97 21.37 16.62
C ASP A 228 7.01 20.26 16.46
N LEU A 229 6.69 19.04 16.89
CA LEU A 229 7.63 17.92 16.90
C LEU A 229 7.49 17.05 15.65
N LEU A 230 6.31 17.02 15.05
CA LEU A 230 5.92 16.01 14.06
C LEU A 230 6.43 16.33 12.65
N ALA A 231 6.90 15.29 11.95
CA ALA A 231 7.22 15.31 10.53
C ALA A 231 6.22 14.49 9.70
N GLU A 232 6.01 13.24 10.09
CA GLU A 232 5.11 12.31 9.42
C GLU A 232 4.50 11.31 10.43
N LEU A 233 3.37 10.74 10.04
CA LEU A 233 2.67 9.65 10.72
C LEU A 233 2.36 8.54 9.71
N ARG A 234 2.55 7.30 10.15
CA ARG A 234 2.14 6.09 9.41
C ARG A 234 1.54 5.07 10.37
N ALA A 235 0.79 4.11 9.84
CA ALA A 235 0.44 2.93 10.61
C ALA A 235 1.71 2.10 10.80
N ALA A 236 1.97 1.62 12.01
CA ALA A 236 3.01 0.64 12.20
C ALA A 236 2.65 -0.62 11.38
N THR A 237 3.58 -1.07 10.53
CA THR A 237 3.37 -2.31 9.78
C THR A 237 3.48 -3.48 10.74
N LYS A 238 2.39 -4.23 10.95
CA LYS A 238 2.46 -5.53 11.63
C LYS A 238 3.26 -6.50 10.76
N VAL A 239 4.15 -7.25 11.38
CA VAL A 239 4.97 -8.22 10.66
C VAL A 239 4.11 -9.47 10.46
N PRO A 240 4.07 -10.09 9.26
CA PRO A 240 3.29 -11.31 9.03
C PRO A 240 3.59 -12.44 10.05
N THR A 241 4.80 -12.45 10.61
CA THR A 241 5.22 -13.35 11.70
C THR A 241 4.25 -13.34 12.89
N ASP A 242 3.65 -12.18 13.21
CA ASP A 242 2.68 -12.05 14.31
C ASP A 242 1.44 -12.93 14.09
N PHE A 243 1.12 -13.27 12.83
CA PHE A 243 0.03 -14.18 12.48
C PHE A 243 0.49 -15.65 12.38
N VAL A 244 1.72 -15.87 11.89
CA VAL A 244 2.28 -17.22 11.72
C VAL A 244 2.58 -17.88 13.07
N GLU A 245 2.93 -17.09 14.08
CA GLU A 245 3.25 -17.58 15.43
C GLU A 245 2.03 -17.72 16.35
N LEU A 246 0.82 -17.42 15.86
CA LEU A 246 -0.41 -17.57 16.67
C LEU A 246 -0.62 -19.02 17.08
N THR A 247 -0.95 -19.24 18.35
CA THR A 247 -1.40 -20.53 18.84
C THR A 247 -2.73 -20.94 18.19
N PRO A 248 -3.08 -22.24 18.14
CA PRO A 248 -4.35 -22.69 17.55
C PRO A 248 -5.58 -21.99 18.14
N THR A 249 -5.56 -21.68 19.44
CA THR A 249 -6.64 -20.95 20.12
C THR A 249 -6.72 -19.50 19.63
N GLU A 250 -5.59 -18.84 19.44
CA GLU A 250 -5.55 -17.46 18.93
C GLU A 250 -5.95 -17.40 17.45
N GLN A 251 -5.50 -18.36 16.64
CA GLN A 251 -5.95 -18.49 15.25
C GLN A 251 -7.47 -18.67 15.18
N ALA A 252 -8.03 -19.57 15.99
CA ALA A 252 -9.48 -19.75 16.06
C ALA A 252 -10.22 -18.46 16.46
N ARG A 253 -9.71 -17.72 17.46
CA ARG A 253 -10.28 -16.42 17.85
C ARG A 253 -10.23 -15.40 16.72
N GLN A 254 -9.11 -15.31 16.00
CA GLN A 254 -8.95 -14.40 14.87
C GLN A 254 -9.88 -14.77 13.71
N ILE A 255 -10.00 -16.06 13.39
CA ILE A 255 -10.92 -16.57 12.36
C ILE A 255 -12.37 -16.22 12.72
N GLN A 256 -12.80 -16.48 13.97
CA GLN A 256 -14.15 -16.14 14.41
C GLN A 256 -14.41 -14.64 14.36
N SER A 257 -13.43 -13.81 14.75
CA SER A 257 -13.51 -12.36 14.62
C SER A 257 -13.63 -11.90 13.17
N ALA A 258 -12.92 -12.54 12.24
CA ALA A 258 -13.03 -12.24 10.81
C ALA A 258 -14.42 -12.61 10.26
N LEU A 259 -14.93 -13.79 10.62
CA LEU A 259 -16.23 -14.28 10.14
C LEU A 259 -17.41 -13.37 10.50
N THR A 260 -17.37 -12.68 11.64
CA THR A 260 -18.45 -11.75 12.03
C THR A 260 -18.52 -10.51 11.14
N ARG A 261 -17.45 -10.22 10.38
CA ARG A 261 -17.33 -9.04 9.51
C ARG A 261 -17.42 -9.40 8.02
N ILE A 262 -17.37 -10.68 7.68
CA ILE A 262 -17.44 -11.15 6.30
C ILE A 262 -18.89 -11.36 5.88
N THR A 263 -19.29 -10.70 4.80
CA THR A 263 -20.52 -11.00 4.07
C THR A 263 -20.21 -12.00 2.97
N PRO A 264 -20.79 -13.21 2.98
CA PRO A 264 -20.54 -14.23 1.98
C PRO A 264 -21.10 -13.82 0.61
N PRO A 265 -20.53 -14.36 -0.48
CA PRO A 265 -21.03 -14.11 -1.83
C PRO A 265 -22.43 -14.72 -2.03
N THR A 266 -23.24 -14.13 -2.89
CA THR A 266 -24.54 -14.70 -3.31
C THR A 266 -24.35 -16.05 -4.00
N GLU A 267 -25.35 -16.93 -3.99
CA GLU A 267 -25.27 -18.24 -4.67
C GLU A 267 -24.96 -18.12 -6.17
N ASP A 268 -25.50 -17.10 -6.84
CA ASP A 268 -25.29 -16.83 -8.27
C ASP A 268 -24.04 -15.99 -8.57
N ALA A 269 -23.20 -15.69 -7.56
CA ALA A 269 -21.97 -14.94 -7.79
C ALA A 269 -21.03 -15.69 -8.76
N PRO A 270 -20.17 -14.97 -9.51
CA PRO A 270 -19.12 -15.63 -10.29
C PRO A 270 -18.21 -16.45 -9.37
N ALA A 271 -17.49 -17.43 -9.94
CA ALA A 271 -16.55 -18.25 -9.18
C ALA A 271 -15.12 -18.22 -9.71
N VAL A 272 -14.17 -18.46 -8.81
CA VAL A 272 -12.81 -18.88 -9.16
C VAL A 272 -12.76 -20.40 -9.06
N CYS A 273 -12.51 -21.07 -10.18
CA CYS A 273 -12.38 -22.52 -10.26
C CYS A 273 -10.91 -22.93 -10.17
N LEU A 274 -10.53 -23.52 -9.04
CA LEU A 274 -9.15 -23.94 -8.74
C LEU A 274 -8.89 -25.35 -9.25
N LEU A 275 -7.88 -25.49 -10.11
CA LEU A 275 -7.35 -26.78 -10.55
C LEU A 275 -6.06 -27.07 -9.78
N ASP A 276 -6.16 -27.86 -8.70
CA ASP A 276 -5.04 -28.03 -7.75
C ASP A 276 -5.06 -29.39 -7.01
N THR A 277 -4.48 -29.48 -5.80
CA THR A 277 -4.39 -30.67 -4.94
C THR A 277 -5.69 -31.01 -4.19
N GLY A 278 -6.77 -30.26 -4.44
CA GLY A 278 -8.02 -30.29 -3.67
C GLY A 278 -8.09 -29.12 -2.70
N VAL A 279 -9.17 -29.03 -1.90
CA VAL A 279 -9.35 -27.97 -0.89
C VAL A 279 -9.88 -28.54 0.42
N ASN A 280 -9.36 -28.06 1.55
CA ASN A 280 -9.98 -28.27 2.86
C ASN A 280 -11.21 -27.37 3.03
N ARG A 281 -12.35 -27.77 2.45
CA ARG A 281 -13.61 -27.01 2.50
C ARG A 281 -14.04 -26.68 3.92
N SER A 282 -13.83 -27.59 4.87
CA SER A 282 -14.26 -27.44 6.26
C SER A 282 -13.48 -26.36 7.03
N HIS A 283 -12.49 -25.72 6.40
CA HIS A 283 -11.88 -24.52 6.96
C HIS A 283 -12.95 -23.40 7.08
N PRO A 284 -13.17 -22.78 8.25
CA PRO A 284 -14.29 -21.85 8.45
C PRO A 284 -14.30 -20.66 7.48
N LEU A 285 -13.13 -20.15 7.09
CA LEU A 285 -13.01 -19.08 6.10
C LEU A 285 -13.30 -19.54 4.66
N LEU A 286 -13.27 -20.83 4.34
CA LEU A 286 -13.54 -21.32 2.98
C LEU A 286 -14.96 -21.85 2.83
N GLU A 287 -15.50 -22.47 3.88
CA GLU A 287 -16.83 -23.08 3.88
C GLU A 287 -17.95 -22.11 3.45
N ILE A 288 -17.80 -20.83 3.78
CA ILE A 288 -18.77 -19.77 3.48
C ILE A 288 -18.85 -19.39 1.99
N ALA A 289 -17.89 -19.82 1.17
CA ALA A 289 -17.79 -19.46 -0.24
C ALA A 289 -17.55 -20.64 -1.19
N LEU A 290 -17.32 -21.86 -0.68
CA LEU A 290 -17.10 -23.08 -1.45
C LEU A 290 -18.13 -24.14 -1.06
N ASN A 291 -19.23 -24.30 -1.80
CA ASN A 291 -20.24 -25.35 -1.52
C ASN A 291 -19.64 -26.77 -1.73
N GLU A 292 -20.16 -27.76 -1.00
CA GLU A 292 -19.71 -29.17 -1.10
C GLU A 292 -19.87 -29.72 -2.52
N GLU A 293 -20.94 -29.34 -3.22
CA GLU A 293 -21.19 -29.77 -4.60
C GLU A 293 -20.15 -29.27 -5.62
N HIS A 294 -19.43 -28.19 -5.27
CA HIS A 294 -18.38 -27.59 -6.11
C HIS A 294 -16.97 -28.06 -5.73
N LEU A 295 -16.87 -29.08 -4.87
CA LEU A 295 -15.62 -29.72 -4.45
C LEU A 295 -15.48 -31.07 -5.19
N LEU A 296 -14.75 -31.07 -6.30
CA LEU A 296 -14.70 -32.16 -7.27
C LEU A 296 -13.30 -32.77 -7.39
N ALA A 297 -13.20 -33.93 -8.03
CA ALA A 297 -11.94 -34.56 -8.43
C ALA A 297 -12.07 -35.16 -9.83
N THR A 298 -10.96 -35.22 -10.57
CA THR A 298 -10.92 -35.83 -11.91
C THR A 298 -10.97 -37.36 -11.84
N ASP A 299 -10.24 -37.97 -10.89
CA ASP A 299 -10.31 -39.42 -10.68
C ASP A 299 -11.48 -39.76 -9.74
N PRO A 300 -12.43 -40.63 -10.15
CA PRO A 300 -13.55 -41.04 -9.30
C PRO A 300 -13.15 -41.74 -7.99
N GLY A 301 -11.93 -42.30 -7.91
CA GLY A 301 -11.39 -42.92 -6.71
C GLY A 301 -10.76 -41.93 -5.73
N TRP A 302 -10.59 -40.65 -6.09
CA TRP A 302 -9.99 -39.65 -5.21
C TRP A 302 -11.03 -38.96 -4.33
N THR A 303 -10.61 -38.64 -3.11
CA THR A 303 -11.30 -37.61 -2.32
C THR A 303 -10.88 -36.23 -2.82
N PRO A 304 -11.80 -35.28 -2.98
CA PRO A 304 -11.46 -33.93 -3.44
C PRO A 304 -10.82 -33.06 -2.33
N ALA A 305 -10.68 -33.62 -1.13
CA ALA A 305 -9.98 -33.00 -0.01
C ALA A 305 -8.49 -32.80 -0.33
N ASP A 306 -7.95 -31.72 0.21
CA ASP A 306 -6.53 -31.42 0.12
C ASP A 306 -5.73 -32.20 1.17
N ARG A 307 -4.70 -32.92 0.72
CA ARG A 307 -3.73 -33.60 1.59
C ARG A 307 -2.31 -33.06 1.47
N LYS A 308 -2.10 -32.06 0.61
CA LYS A 308 -0.79 -31.44 0.36
C LYS A 308 -0.72 -30.00 0.90
N GLY A 309 -1.86 -29.30 0.98
CA GLY A 309 -1.98 -27.95 1.51
C GLY A 309 -2.06 -26.87 0.42
N HIS A 310 -1.41 -27.09 -0.72
CA HIS A 310 -1.27 -26.10 -1.79
C HIS A 310 -2.63 -25.58 -2.30
N GLY A 311 -3.57 -26.47 -2.63
CA GLY A 311 -4.88 -26.04 -3.11
C GLY A 311 -5.70 -25.28 -2.06
N THR A 312 -5.55 -25.61 -0.78
CA THR A 312 -6.19 -24.85 0.32
C THR A 312 -5.58 -23.46 0.48
N GLU A 313 -4.27 -23.32 0.33
CA GLU A 313 -3.56 -22.03 0.34
C GLU A 313 -4.01 -21.16 -0.84
N MET A 314 -4.10 -21.74 -2.04
CA MET A 314 -4.60 -21.08 -3.24
C MET A 314 -6.07 -20.64 -3.09
N ALA A 315 -6.91 -21.45 -2.42
CA ALA A 315 -8.28 -21.09 -2.11
C ALA A 315 -8.38 -19.87 -1.18
N GLY A 316 -7.53 -19.80 -0.15
CA GLY A 316 -7.44 -18.64 0.72
C GLY A 316 -7.02 -17.39 -0.04
N LEU A 317 -5.98 -17.49 -0.88
CA LEU A 317 -5.46 -16.38 -1.67
C LEU A 317 -6.48 -15.89 -2.71
N ALA A 318 -7.15 -16.81 -3.42
CA ALA A 318 -8.15 -16.46 -4.41
C ALA A 318 -9.32 -15.69 -3.78
N LEU A 319 -9.75 -16.10 -2.59
CA LEU A 319 -10.92 -15.51 -1.94
C LEU A 319 -10.62 -14.21 -1.19
N TYR A 320 -9.46 -14.10 -0.53
CA TYR A 320 -9.15 -13.02 0.40
C TYR A 320 -7.96 -12.14 -0.02
N GLY A 321 -7.17 -12.58 -0.99
CA GLY A 321 -5.87 -11.96 -1.25
C GLY A 321 -4.93 -12.13 -0.05
N CYS A 322 -4.37 -11.02 0.42
CA CYS A 322 -3.45 -11.03 1.56
C CYS A 322 -4.21 -11.25 2.88
N LEU A 323 -4.12 -12.46 3.44
CA LEU A 323 -4.85 -12.82 4.66
C LEU A 323 -4.45 -11.96 5.87
N THR A 324 -3.21 -11.47 5.94
CA THR A 324 -2.79 -10.58 7.03
C THR A 324 -3.59 -9.28 7.02
N GLU A 325 -3.99 -8.77 5.86
CA GLU A 325 -4.83 -7.58 5.76
C GLU A 325 -6.26 -7.85 6.25
N LEU A 326 -6.82 -9.03 5.93
CA LEU A 326 -8.13 -9.44 6.45
C LEU A 326 -8.14 -9.51 7.97
N LEU A 327 -7.07 -10.07 8.55
CA LEU A 327 -6.94 -10.30 9.98
C LEU A 327 -6.50 -9.04 10.75
N ASP A 328 -5.89 -8.06 10.08
CA ASP A 328 -5.45 -6.79 10.69
C ASP A 328 -6.53 -5.70 10.67
N ARG A 329 -7.56 -5.86 9.83
CA ARG A 329 -8.64 -4.90 9.62
C ARG A 329 -9.88 -5.23 10.46
N ASP A 330 -10.57 -4.20 10.94
CA ASP A 330 -11.85 -4.32 11.67
C ASP A 330 -13.05 -3.97 10.78
N GLU A 331 -12.82 -3.54 9.53
CA GLU A 331 -13.88 -3.16 8.62
C GLU A 331 -14.70 -4.37 8.10
N PRO A 332 -15.96 -4.14 7.70
CA PRO A 332 -16.74 -5.14 6.98
C PRO A 332 -16.09 -5.54 5.65
N VAL A 333 -16.11 -6.83 5.34
CA VAL A 333 -15.57 -7.40 4.10
C VAL A 333 -16.69 -8.06 3.31
N VAL A 334 -16.92 -7.62 2.08
CA VAL A 334 -17.94 -8.20 1.20
C VAL A 334 -17.24 -9.02 0.12
N LEU A 335 -17.46 -10.33 0.13
CA LEU A 335 -16.93 -11.23 -0.88
C LEU A 335 -17.74 -11.12 -2.18
N SER A 336 -17.04 -10.94 -3.29
CA SER A 336 -17.65 -10.71 -4.61
C SER A 336 -17.87 -11.99 -5.42
N HIS A 337 -17.27 -13.10 -5.01
CA HIS A 337 -17.20 -14.33 -5.80
C HIS A 337 -17.12 -15.56 -4.89
N ARG A 338 -17.46 -16.71 -5.47
CA ARG A 338 -17.37 -18.05 -4.86
C ARG A 338 -16.12 -18.79 -5.30
N LEU A 339 -15.88 -19.94 -4.67
CA LEU A 339 -14.87 -20.89 -5.11
C LEU A 339 -15.53 -22.12 -5.71
N GLU A 340 -14.87 -22.69 -6.71
CA GLU A 340 -15.02 -24.05 -7.18
C GLU A 340 -13.64 -24.71 -7.07
N SER A 341 -13.58 -26.02 -6.85
CA SER A 341 -12.30 -26.74 -6.81
C SER A 341 -12.43 -28.07 -7.52
N VAL A 342 -11.46 -28.36 -8.38
CA VAL A 342 -11.31 -29.67 -8.99
C VAL A 342 -9.91 -30.19 -8.74
N LYS A 343 -9.83 -31.28 -7.99
CA LYS A 343 -8.56 -31.94 -7.71
C LYS A 343 -8.04 -32.62 -8.97
N ILE A 344 -6.88 -32.16 -9.44
CA ILE A 344 -6.19 -32.68 -10.62
C ILE A 344 -4.90 -33.42 -10.27
N LEU A 345 -4.40 -33.31 -9.04
CA LEU A 345 -3.18 -33.99 -8.58
C LEU A 345 -3.49 -35.11 -7.58
N PRO A 346 -2.85 -36.29 -7.72
CA PRO A 346 -2.96 -37.36 -6.73
C PRO A 346 -2.27 -36.99 -5.42
N ASP A 347 -2.69 -37.62 -4.32
CA ASP A 347 -2.06 -37.45 -3.00
C ASP A 347 -0.60 -37.90 -3.00
N GLU A 348 -0.29 -38.98 -3.71
CA GLU A 348 1.04 -39.57 -3.82
C GLU A 348 1.48 -39.65 -5.29
N GLY A 349 2.77 -39.43 -5.53
CA GLY A 349 3.34 -39.41 -6.87
C GLY A 349 2.84 -38.23 -7.71
N GLY A 350 2.75 -38.45 -9.02
CA GLY A 350 2.29 -37.46 -9.99
C GLY A 350 1.56 -38.14 -11.14
N ASN A 351 0.79 -37.35 -11.88
CA ASN A 351 0.17 -37.84 -13.11
C ASN A 351 1.25 -38.10 -14.16
N LYS A 352 0.96 -39.00 -15.11
CA LYS A 352 1.86 -39.18 -16.24
C LYS A 352 1.76 -37.97 -17.18
N PRO A 353 2.88 -37.42 -17.69
CA PRO A 353 2.88 -36.20 -18.49
C PRO A 353 1.94 -36.23 -19.71
N GLU A 354 1.78 -37.38 -20.36
CA GLU A 354 0.88 -37.56 -21.50
C GLU A 354 -0.61 -37.33 -21.18
N HIS A 355 -0.97 -37.26 -19.90
CA HIS A 355 -2.35 -37.07 -19.46
C HIS A 355 -2.68 -35.64 -19.02
N TYR A 356 -1.70 -34.75 -18.87
CA TYR A 356 -1.93 -33.43 -18.28
C TYR A 356 -3.02 -32.63 -19.01
N GLY A 357 -2.96 -32.52 -20.34
CA GLY A 357 -3.99 -31.84 -21.13
C GLY A 357 -5.39 -32.46 -21.01
N ALA A 358 -5.47 -33.80 -20.97
CA ALA A 358 -6.74 -34.51 -20.81
C ALA A 358 -7.34 -34.30 -19.42
N ILE A 359 -6.52 -34.37 -18.37
CA ILE A 359 -6.93 -34.13 -16.98
C ILE A 359 -7.42 -32.69 -16.82
N THR A 360 -6.72 -31.70 -17.37
CA THR A 360 -7.16 -30.30 -17.34
C THR A 360 -8.50 -30.11 -18.05
N ALA A 361 -8.67 -30.66 -19.25
CA ALA A 361 -9.92 -30.57 -19.99
C ALA A 361 -11.09 -31.25 -19.24
N GLU A 362 -10.85 -32.42 -18.67
CA GLU A 362 -11.84 -33.12 -17.85
C GLU A 362 -12.21 -32.32 -16.60
N ALA A 363 -11.23 -31.70 -15.93
CA ALA A 363 -11.47 -30.92 -14.73
C ALA A 363 -12.38 -29.72 -15.01
N VAL A 364 -12.10 -28.99 -16.09
CA VAL A 364 -12.93 -27.87 -16.54
C VAL A 364 -14.34 -28.35 -16.90
N ALA A 365 -14.46 -29.46 -17.64
CA ALA A 365 -15.75 -30.01 -18.01
C ALA A 365 -16.58 -30.43 -16.79
N ARG A 366 -15.96 -31.00 -15.74
CA ARG A 366 -16.65 -31.37 -14.50
C ARG A 366 -17.23 -30.14 -13.78
N ALA A 367 -16.46 -29.06 -13.67
CA ALA A 367 -16.97 -27.81 -13.10
C ALA A 367 -18.12 -27.21 -13.94
N GLU A 368 -18.01 -27.26 -15.27
CA GLU A 368 -19.06 -26.81 -16.19
C GLU A 368 -20.34 -27.64 -16.08
N VAL A 369 -20.24 -28.95 -15.95
CA VAL A 369 -21.41 -29.83 -15.77
C VAL A 369 -22.08 -29.56 -14.43
N GLN A 370 -21.30 -29.34 -13.36
CA GLN A 370 -21.82 -29.08 -12.03
C GLN A 370 -22.58 -27.73 -11.96
N SER A 371 -22.07 -26.70 -12.64
CA SER A 371 -22.64 -25.34 -12.59
C SER A 371 -22.73 -24.70 -13.99
N PRO A 372 -23.61 -25.16 -14.91
CA PRO A 372 -23.53 -24.82 -16.34
C PRO A 372 -23.58 -23.34 -16.70
N THR A 373 -24.34 -22.56 -15.94
CA THR A 373 -24.59 -21.13 -16.22
C THR A 373 -23.69 -20.18 -15.43
N ARG A 374 -22.80 -20.70 -14.57
CA ARG A 374 -21.96 -19.86 -13.71
C ARG A 374 -20.83 -19.21 -14.52
N ASN A 375 -20.68 -17.90 -14.36
CA ASN A 375 -19.48 -17.21 -14.84
C ASN A 375 -18.29 -17.63 -13.98
N ARG A 376 -17.23 -18.16 -14.60
CA ARG A 376 -16.05 -18.64 -13.88
C ARG A 376 -14.74 -18.15 -14.49
N ALA A 377 -13.79 -17.85 -13.61
CA ALA A 377 -12.38 -17.73 -13.96
C ALA A 377 -11.66 -18.99 -13.49
N ILE A 378 -10.94 -19.66 -14.39
CA ILE A 378 -10.20 -20.88 -14.05
C ILE A 378 -8.79 -20.46 -13.59
N CYS A 379 -8.34 -20.98 -12.48
CA CYS A 379 -7.00 -20.75 -11.95
C CYS A 379 -6.27 -22.07 -11.80
N MET A 380 -5.10 -22.17 -12.42
CA MET A 380 -4.21 -23.32 -12.35
C MET A 380 -2.82 -22.86 -11.91
N ALA A 381 -2.51 -23.11 -10.65
CA ALA A 381 -1.21 -22.80 -10.05
C ALA A 381 -0.24 -23.99 -10.12
N VAL A 382 -0.57 -24.99 -10.94
CA VAL A 382 0.23 -26.20 -11.16
C VAL A 382 0.87 -26.11 -12.55
N THR A 383 2.18 -26.30 -12.58
CA THR A 383 3.01 -26.31 -13.79
C THR A 383 3.89 -27.55 -13.79
N ALA A 384 4.48 -27.85 -14.94
CA ALA A 384 5.55 -28.84 -15.10
C ALA A 384 6.80 -28.17 -15.66
N GLU A 385 7.95 -28.81 -15.48
CA GLU A 385 9.23 -28.30 -15.96
C GLU A 385 9.14 -27.78 -17.40
N LYS A 386 9.74 -26.62 -17.63
CA LYS A 386 9.81 -25.97 -18.94
C LYS A 386 10.23 -26.99 -20.01
N ARG A 387 9.51 -27.00 -21.12
CA ARG A 387 9.85 -27.81 -22.29
C ARG A 387 10.19 -26.93 -23.48
N ASP A 388 11.18 -27.38 -24.23
CA ASP A 388 11.37 -27.05 -25.64
C ASP A 388 11.38 -25.53 -25.98
N GLU A 389 11.96 -24.70 -25.09
CA GLU A 389 12.16 -23.25 -25.31
C GLU A 389 10.88 -22.48 -25.74
N GLY A 390 9.71 -22.91 -25.25
CA GLY A 390 8.42 -22.29 -25.57
C GLY A 390 7.70 -22.88 -26.79
N LEU A 391 8.19 -23.98 -27.35
CA LEU A 391 7.44 -24.75 -28.35
C LEU A 391 6.15 -25.34 -27.74
N PRO A 392 5.05 -25.42 -28.51
CA PRO A 392 3.79 -25.95 -28.02
C PRO A 392 3.90 -27.40 -27.53
N THR A 393 3.32 -27.69 -26.36
CA THR A 393 3.20 -29.03 -25.78
C THR A 393 1.76 -29.54 -25.96
N SER A 394 1.53 -30.82 -25.69
CA SER A 394 0.17 -31.36 -25.64
C SER A 394 -0.68 -30.70 -24.55
N TRP A 395 -0.06 -30.28 -23.44
CA TRP A 395 -0.76 -29.62 -22.35
C TRP A 395 -1.12 -28.17 -22.70
N SER A 396 -0.16 -27.39 -23.22
CA SER A 396 -0.43 -26.00 -23.64
C SER A 396 -1.39 -25.93 -24.82
N ALA A 397 -1.33 -26.87 -25.78
CA ALA A 397 -2.31 -26.97 -26.85
C ALA A 397 -3.72 -27.31 -26.33
N ALA A 398 -3.85 -28.20 -25.34
CA ALA A 398 -5.15 -28.50 -24.73
C ALA A 398 -5.73 -27.29 -23.99
N VAL A 399 -4.89 -26.57 -23.24
CA VAL A 399 -5.26 -25.32 -22.55
C VAL A 399 -5.66 -24.24 -23.56
N ASP A 400 -4.92 -24.10 -24.66
CA ASP A 400 -5.23 -23.15 -25.74
C ASP A 400 -6.57 -23.45 -26.41
N GLN A 401 -6.83 -24.74 -26.66
CA GLN A 401 -8.09 -25.21 -27.21
C GLN A 401 -9.28 -24.92 -26.28
N LEU A 402 -9.11 -25.13 -24.96
CA LEU A 402 -10.14 -24.83 -23.96
C LEU A 402 -10.49 -23.33 -23.94
N CYS A 403 -9.48 -22.47 -24.03
CA CYS A 403 -9.66 -21.02 -23.90
C CYS A 403 -10.15 -20.35 -25.20
N SER A 404 -9.64 -20.81 -26.35
CA SER A 404 -10.07 -20.32 -27.67
C SER A 404 -11.52 -20.65 -28.01
N GLY A 405 -12.05 -21.74 -27.45
CA GLY A 405 -13.37 -22.26 -27.79
C GLY A 405 -13.43 -22.79 -29.23
N ALA A 406 -12.30 -23.17 -29.83
CA ALA A 406 -12.25 -23.56 -31.23
C ALA A 406 -13.08 -24.82 -31.55
N LEU A 407 -13.27 -25.72 -30.57
CA LEU A 407 -14.04 -26.96 -30.78
C LEU A 407 -15.51 -26.87 -30.34
N ASP A 408 -15.84 -26.03 -29.36
CA ASP A 408 -17.16 -25.99 -28.72
C ASP A 408 -17.81 -24.60 -28.68
N SER A 409 -17.14 -23.58 -29.23
CA SER A 409 -17.51 -22.16 -29.16
C SER A 409 -17.56 -21.54 -27.76
N ASN A 410 -17.16 -22.28 -26.71
CA ASN A 410 -17.11 -21.79 -25.35
C ASN A 410 -15.71 -21.23 -25.06
N ARG A 411 -15.62 -19.90 -24.96
CA ARG A 411 -14.37 -19.22 -24.61
C ARG A 411 -14.22 -19.16 -23.11
N ARG A 412 -13.08 -19.61 -22.60
CA ARG A 412 -12.83 -19.73 -21.16
C ARG A 412 -11.74 -18.77 -20.74
N LEU A 413 -11.96 -18.08 -19.62
CA LEU A 413 -10.95 -17.26 -18.99
C LEU A 413 -10.12 -18.13 -18.05
N MET A 414 -8.84 -18.30 -18.36
CA MET A 414 -7.92 -19.13 -17.57
C MET A 414 -6.64 -18.38 -17.23
N PHE A 415 -6.26 -18.48 -15.96
CA PHE A 415 -5.02 -17.97 -15.39
C PHE A 415 -4.10 -19.14 -15.07
N VAL A 416 -2.86 -19.07 -15.55
CA VAL A 416 -1.86 -20.12 -15.36
C VAL A 416 -0.61 -19.50 -14.75
N SER A 417 -0.07 -20.12 -13.70
CA SER A 417 1.22 -19.71 -13.13
C SER A 417 2.31 -19.73 -14.20
N ALA A 418 3.19 -18.74 -14.21
CA ALA A 418 4.38 -18.73 -15.08
C ALA A 418 5.40 -19.83 -14.70
N GLY A 419 5.26 -20.44 -13.52
CA GLY A 419 6.20 -21.39 -12.95
C GLY A 419 7.21 -20.73 -12.01
N ASN A 420 8.08 -21.55 -11.41
CA ASN A 420 9.07 -21.11 -10.43
C ASN A 420 10.49 -21.41 -10.89
N THR A 421 11.40 -20.45 -10.74
CA THR A 421 12.84 -20.71 -10.93
C THR A 421 13.38 -21.60 -9.81
N PRO A 422 14.32 -22.53 -10.08
CA PRO A 422 14.92 -23.39 -9.07
C PRO A 422 15.56 -22.62 -7.90
N LEU A 423 15.24 -23.01 -6.66
CA LEU A 423 15.68 -22.31 -5.45
C LEU A 423 17.20 -22.30 -5.24
N ASP A 424 17.91 -23.30 -5.74
CA ASP A 424 19.37 -23.42 -5.67
C ASP A 424 20.09 -22.36 -6.51
N THR A 425 19.48 -21.92 -7.60
CA THR A 425 20.01 -20.88 -8.51
C THR A 425 19.55 -19.46 -8.18
N ARG A 426 18.81 -19.26 -7.07
CA ARG A 426 18.25 -17.93 -6.69
C ARG A 426 19.28 -16.80 -6.57
N HIS A 427 20.54 -17.15 -6.32
CA HIS A 427 21.64 -16.18 -6.19
C HIS A 427 22.04 -15.53 -7.51
N GLU A 428 21.53 -16.04 -8.64
CA GLU A 428 21.73 -15.53 -9.99
C GLU A 428 20.59 -14.57 -10.42
N TYR A 429 19.72 -14.16 -9.51
CA TYR A 429 18.72 -13.13 -9.78
C TYR A 429 19.37 -11.76 -10.08
N PRO A 430 18.90 -10.98 -11.07
CA PRO A 430 17.72 -11.24 -11.92
C PRO A 430 18.01 -11.99 -13.23
N GLU A 431 19.27 -12.34 -13.52
CA GLU A 431 19.67 -12.94 -14.81
C GLU A 431 18.91 -14.23 -15.13
N ARG A 432 18.64 -15.06 -14.12
CA ARG A 432 17.81 -16.27 -14.30
C ARG A 432 16.41 -15.96 -14.84
N ASN A 433 15.77 -14.91 -14.35
CA ASN A 433 14.43 -14.54 -14.81
C ASN A 433 14.43 -14.08 -16.28
N TYR A 434 15.54 -13.56 -16.79
CA TYR A 434 15.66 -13.17 -18.21
C TYR A 434 15.96 -14.36 -19.14
N LEU A 435 16.66 -15.38 -18.61
CA LEU A 435 17.12 -16.53 -19.39
C LEU A 435 16.16 -17.71 -19.35
N GLU A 436 15.38 -17.84 -18.28
CA GLU A 436 14.45 -18.96 -18.12
C GLU A 436 13.10 -18.67 -18.79
N GLY A 437 12.71 -19.56 -19.70
CA GLY A 437 11.35 -19.58 -20.23
C GLY A 437 10.34 -19.98 -19.16
N VAL A 438 9.09 -19.57 -19.37
CA VAL A 438 7.97 -19.95 -18.52
C VAL A 438 7.70 -21.47 -18.59
N GLU A 439 7.11 -22.02 -17.53
CA GLU A 439 6.86 -23.46 -17.41
C GLU A 439 5.68 -23.97 -18.27
N ASP A 440 5.57 -25.29 -18.46
CA ASP A 440 4.42 -25.89 -19.15
C ASP A 440 3.21 -25.91 -18.20
N PRO A 441 2.00 -25.45 -18.58
CA PRO A 441 1.52 -25.02 -19.90
C PRO A 441 1.35 -23.51 -20.08
N SER A 442 2.09 -22.69 -19.33
CA SER A 442 1.85 -21.25 -19.26
C SER A 442 2.25 -20.47 -20.52
N HIS A 443 2.76 -21.14 -21.55
CA HIS A 443 3.05 -20.57 -22.87
C HIS A 443 1.89 -20.77 -23.87
N ALA A 444 0.74 -21.31 -23.44
CA ALA A 444 -0.48 -21.34 -24.25
C ALA A 444 -0.89 -19.92 -24.69
N TRP A 445 -1.43 -19.76 -25.90
CA TRP A 445 -1.65 -18.43 -26.49
C TRP A 445 -2.89 -17.72 -25.94
N ASN A 446 -3.91 -18.47 -25.55
CA ASN A 446 -5.20 -17.94 -25.12
C ASN A 446 -5.38 -17.89 -23.58
N VAL A 447 -4.30 -17.92 -22.79
CA VAL A 447 -4.34 -17.79 -21.32
C VAL A 447 -3.71 -16.52 -20.80
N VAL A 448 -4.06 -16.16 -19.57
CA VAL A 448 -3.35 -15.13 -18.80
C VAL A 448 -2.26 -15.80 -17.97
N THR A 449 -1.01 -15.58 -18.36
CA THR A 449 0.16 -16.09 -17.64
C THR A 449 0.53 -15.16 -16.50
N VAL A 450 0.60 -15.70 -15.28
CA VAL A 450 0.76 -14.91 -14.05
C VAL A 450 2.14 -15.16 -13.46
N GLY A 451 2.99 -14.13 -13.46
CA GLY A 451 4.25 -14.11 -12.74
C GLY A 451 4.09 -13.56 -11.32
N ALA A 452 5.04 -13.86 -10.44
CA ALA A 452 5.11 -13.31 -9.10
C ALA A 452 6.11 -12.13 -9.04
N TYR A 453 5.81 -11.16 -8.18
CA TYR A 453 6.73 -10.08 -7.84
C TYR A 453 6.62 -9.77 -6.35
N THR A 454 7.65 -9.14 -5.78
CA THR A 454 7.59 -8.56 -4.44
C THR A 454 7.53 -7.05 -4.57
N GLU A 455 6.62 -6.42 -3.81
CA GLU A 455 6.52 -4.95 -3.74
C GLU A 455 7.60 -4.30 -2.89
N ARG A 456 8.46 -5.11 -2.25
CA ARG A 456 9.47 -4.68 -1.28
C ARG A 456 10.76 -5.44 -1.47
#